data_AF-A0A565AZD6-F1
#
_entry.id   AF-A0A565AZD6-F1
#
_cell.length_a   1.000
_cell.length_b   1.000
_cell.length_c   1.000
_cell.angle_alpha   90.00
_cell.angle_beta   90.00
_cell.angle_gamma   90.00
#
_symmetry.space_group_name_H-M   'P 1'
#
loop_
_entity.id
_entity.type
_entity.pdbx_description
1 polymer ?
#
loop_
_entity_poly.entity_id
_entity_poly.type
_entity_poly.pdbx_seq_one_letter_code
_entity_poly.pdbx_strand_id
1 'polypeptide(L)'
;MQSIFGEEPSTDGFTGPTKTDFSELKSLESTKLENPELRSHVEYSQAKEIPAKVACDISNKLTHVGISGEAQMVDVSSKDNTKRTALACCKVVLGKRVFDLVLANQMGKGDVLVVAKIAGINGAKHTSSLIPLCHNIALTHVRVDLKLNSEDFSVDIEGEVSCTGKTGVEMEALTAVSVAGLTVYDMCKASSKDISITDVRLERKTGGKSGYWSREE
;
A
#
# COMPACT_ATOMS: atom_id res chain seq x y z
N MET A 1 -8.04 -6.91 53.82
CA MET A 1 -8.13 -5.90 52.75
C MET A 1 -8.83 -6.59 51.60
N GLN A 2 -10.11 -6.26 51.37
CA GLN A 2 -11.04 -6.98 50.50
C GLN A 2 -10.69 -6.84 49.01
N SER A 3 -10.87 -7.93 48.26
CA SER A 3 -10.75 -7.99 46.80
C SER A 3 -12.01 -7.42 46.14
N ILE A 4 -11.83 -6.46 45.24
CA ILE A 4 -12.89 -5.91 44.38
C ILE A 4 -12.66 -6.47 42.98
N PHE A 5 -13.21 -7.65 42.70
CA PHE A 5 -13.57 -8.06 41.35
C PHE A 5 -15.09 -8.18 41.36
N GLY A 6 -15.72 -7.34 40.53
CA GLY A 6 -17.17 -7.19 40.43
C GLY A 6 -17.86 -8.44 39.89
N GLU A 7 -19.09 -8.59 40.34
CA GLU A 7 -20.02 -9.70 40.19
C GLU A 7 -20.37 -10.05 38.73
N GLU A 8 -20.59 -11.34 38.49
CA GLU A 8 -21.16 -11.87 37.25
C GLU A 8 -22.63 -11.47 37.09
N PRO A 9 -23.10 -11.08 35.89
CA PRO A 9 -24.52 -10.85 35.66
C PRO A 9 -25.29 -12.16 35.47
N SER A 10 -26.46 -12.16 36.11
CA SER A 10 -27.47 -13.22 36.24
C SER A 10 -27.95 -13.85 34.93
N THR A 11 -28.13 -15.16 34.98
CA THR A 11 -28.86 -15.97 33.99
C THR A 11 -30.36 -15.85 34.21
N ASP A 12 -31.11 -15.32 33.24
CA ASP A 12 -32.52 -15.66 33.05
C ASP A 12 -32.98 -15.41 31.61
N GLY A 13 -33.35 -16.51 30.93
CA GLY A 13 -34.53 -16.60 30.07
C GLY A 13 -34.54 -15.90 28.72
N PHE A 14 -33.99 -16.54 27.68
CA PHE A 14 -34.64 -16.51 26.36
C PHE A 14 -34.56 -17.89 25.69
N THR A 15 -35.71 -18.56 25.63
CA THR A 15 -35.90 -19.85 24.96
C THR A 15 -36.05 -19.66 23.45
N GLY A 16 -35.16 -20.25 22.67
CA GLY A 16 -35.23 -20.39 21.21
C GLY A 16 -34.59 -21.72 20.77
N PRO A 17 -35.03 -22.34 19.66
CA PRO A 17 -35.03 -23.79 19.53
C PRO A 17 -33.64 -24.39 19.28
N THR A 18 -33.47 -25.56 19.89
CA THR A 18 -32.36 -26.49 19.83
C THR A 18 -32.13 -27.10 18.45
N LYS A 19 -30.84 -27.30 18.12
CA LYS A 19 -30.26 -28.26 17.16
C LYS A 19 -30.71 -28.10 15.70
N THR A 20 -29.88 -27.43 14.89
CA THR A 20 -29.96 -27.54 13.44
C THR A 20 -29.24 -28.82 12.99
N ASP A 21 -30.03 -29.75 12.46
CA ASP A 21 -29.61 -30.94 11.74
C ASP A 21 -28.96 -30.54 10.39
N PHE A 22 -27.79 -31.09 10.07
CA PHE A 22 -27.01 -30.76 8.87
C PHE A 22 -27.40 -31.63 7.65
N SER A 23 -28.62 -32.18 7.65
CA SER A 23 -29.10 -33.09 6.61
C SER A 23 -29.78 -32.38 5.41
N GLU A 24 -30.13 -31.09 5.50
CA GLU A 24 -30.81 -30.35 4.43
C GLU A 24 -29.89 -29.56 3.47
N LEU A 25 -28.57 -29.51 3.73
CA LEU A 25 -27.61 -28.81 2.85
C LEU A 25 -27.21 -29.59 1.58
N LYS A 26 -27.81 -30.76 1.32
CA LYS A 26 -27.50 -31.60 0.14
C LYS A 26 -28.60 -31.64 -0.92
N SER A 27 -29.70 -30.90 -0.78
CA SER A 27 -30.83 -30.97 -1.73
C SER A 27 -31.16 -29.67 -2.46
N LEU A 28 -30.33 -28.64 -2.40
CA LEU A 28 -30.53 -27.38 -3.13
C LEU A 28 -29.64 -27.23 -4.38
N GLU A 29 -28.95 -28.30 -4.81
CA GLU A 29 -28.40 -28.43 -6.17
C GLU A 29 -29.46 -28.97 -7.14
N SER A 30 -30.58 -28.27 -7.35
CA SER A 30 -31.45 -28.51 -8.53
C SER A 30 -32.70 -27.63 -8.54
N THR A 31 -32.55 -26.31 -8.64
CA THR A 31 -33.63 -25.49 -9.20
C THR A 31 -33.06 -24.33 -9.99
N LYS A 32 -33.23 -24.43 -11.31
CA LYS A 32 -32.95 -23.39 -12.31
C LYS A 32 -33.68 -22.10 -11.95
N LEU A 33 -32.94 -21.01 -11.80
CA LEU A 33 -33.45 -19.66 -11.96
C LEU A 33 -33.14 -19.22 -13.40
N GLU A 34 -34.12 -19.40 -14.26
CA GLU A 34 -34.19 -18.75 -15.57
C GLU A 34 -34.53 -17.27 -15.34
N ASN A 35 -33.54 -16.39 -15.51
CA ASN A 35 -33.81 -14.96 -15.71
C ASN A 35 -32.90 -14.43 -16.84
N PRO A 36 -33.44 -14.07 -18.03
CA PRO A 36 -32.64 -13.82 -19.24
C PRO A 36 -31.84 -12.50 -19.26
N GLU A 37 -32.02 -11.58 -18.32
CA GLU A 37 -31.44 -10.21 -18.43
C GLU A 37 -30.16 -9.96 -17.60
N LEU A 38 -29.60 -10.98 -16.95
CA LEU A 38 -28.32 -10.86 -16.19
C LEU A 38 -27.10 -11.47 -16.91
N ARG A 39 -27.24 -11.81 -18.19
CA ARG A 39 -26.13 -12.24 -19.06
C ARG A 39 -25.64 -11.11 -19.94
N SER A 40 -24.89 -10.17 -19.36
CA SER A 40 -23.96 -9.37 -20.14
C SER A 40 -22.79 -8.89 -19.27
N HIS A 41 -21.66 -9.59 -19.45
CA HIS A 41 -20.28 -9.14 -19.26
C HIS A 41 -19.66 -9.20 -17.86
N VAL A 42 -19.32 -10.41 -17.43
CA VAL A 42 -17.97 -10.69 -16.88
C VAL A 42 -17.45 -11.96 -17.55
N GLU A 43 -16.97 -11.82 -18.79
CA GLU A 43 -16.18 -12.87 -19.45
C GLU A 43 -14.70 -12.66 -19.07
N TYR A 44 -14.26 -13.36 -18.02
CA TYR A 44 -12.84 -13.69 -17.83
C TYR A 44 -12.52 -14.87 -18.77
N SER A 45 -12.49 -14.62 -20.08
CA SER A 45 -12.27 -15.66 -21.08
C SER A 45 -11.71 -15.07 -22.37
N GLN A 46 -10.40 -14.88 -22.38
CA GLN A 46 -9.48 -15.16 -23.49
C GLN A 46 -8.11 -14.54 -23.15
N ALA A 47 -7.40 -15.17 -22.22
CA ALA A 47 -5.95 -15.04 -22.21
C ALA A 47 -5.45 -15.72 -23.49
N LYS A 48 -5.01 -14.93 -24.48
CA LYS A 48 -4.22 -15.45 -25.60
C LYS A 48 -3.10 -16.30 -25.01
N GLU A 49 -3.03 -17.57 -25.39
CA GLU A 49 -1.97 -18.49 -24.96
C GLU A 49 -0.61 -17.81 -25.18
N ILE A 50 0.03 -17.46 -24.07
CA ILE A 50 1.40 -16.98 -24.09
C ILE A 50 2.25 -18.18 -24.54
N PRO A 51 3.05 -18.07 -25.62
CA PRO A 51 3.87 -19.19 -26.09
C PRO A 51 4.69 -19.76 -24.94
N ALA A 52 4.69 -21.08 -24.74
CA ALA A 52 5.32 -21.75 -23.59
C ALA A 52 6.79 -21.34 -23.35
N LYS A 53 7.49 -20.86 -24.38
CA LYS A 53 8.85 -20.32 -24.30
C LYS A 53 8.92 -18.99 -23.52
N VAL A 54 7.93 -18.11 -23.68
CA VAL A 54 7.82 -16.81 -22.98
C VAL A 54 7.38 -17.02 -21.52
N ALA A 55 6.49 -17.99 -21.26
CA ALA A 55 6.11 -18.36 -19.89
C ALA A 55 7.27 -19.00 -19.11
N CYS A 56 8.09 -19.84 -19.76
CA CYS A 56 9.30 -20.43 -19.19
C CYS A 56 10.32 -19.35 -18.75
N ASP A 57 10.48 -18.28 -19.53
CA ASP A 57 11.40 -17.18 -19.18
C ASP A 57 10.90 -16.27 -18.05
N ILE A 58 9.57 -16.14 -17.86
CA ILE A 58 8.96 -15.37 -16.76
C ILE A 58 9.00 -16.17 -15.44
N SER A 59 8.79 -17.49 -15.51
CA SER A 59 8.79 -18.37 -14.32
C SER A 59 10.14 -18.43 -13.61
N ASN A 60 11.25 -18.21 -14.33
CA ASN A 60 12.60 -18.21 -13.76
C ASN A 60 13.02 -16.89 -13.06
N LYS A 61 12.13 -15.87 -12.96
CA LYS A 61 12.50 -14.53 -12.44
C LYS A 61 11.51 -13.88 -11.46
N LEU A 62 10.37 -14.51 -11.15
CA LEU A 62 9.45 -13.99 -10.13
C LEU A 62 9.84 -14.53 -8.76
N THR A 63 10.39 -13.68 -7.89
CA THR A 63 10.81 -14.12 -6.55
C THR A 63 9.65 -14.27 -5.56
N HIS A 64 8.48 -13.69 -5.84
CA HIS A 64 7.32 -13.67 -4.92
C HIS A 64 6.22 -14.70 -5.22
N VAL A 65 6.48 -15.62 -6.15
CA VAL A 65 5.52 -16.65 -6.57
C VAL A 65 6.18 -18.01 -6.35
N GLY A 66 5.54 -18.87 -5.56
CA GLY A 66 5.97 -20.25 -5.35
C GLY A 66 5.77 -21.11 -6.61
N ILE A 67 6.30 -22.34 -6.59
CA ILE A 67 6.25 -23.30 -7.72
C ILE A 67 4.81 -23.63 -8.13
N SER A 68 3.82 -23.47 -7.23
CA SER A 68 2.39 -23.68 -7.46
C SER A 68 1.59 -22.41 -7.81
N GLY A 69 2.22 -21.23 -7.88
CA GLY A 69 1.51 -19.96 -8.09
C GLY A 69 1.06 -19.24 -6.81
N GLU A 70 1.37 -19.80 -5.63
CA GLU A 70 1.03 -19.19 -4.34
C GLU A 70 1.94 -18.00 -3.99
N ALA A 71 1.36 -16.97 -3.37
CA ALA A 71 2.09 -15.79 -2.89
C ALA A 71 3.00 -16.16 -1.72
N GLN A 72 4.31 -15.96 -1.87
CA GLN A 72 5.29 -16.31 -0.84
C GLN A 72 6.28 -15.15 -0.60
N MET A 73 6.58 -14.88 0.67
CA MET A 73 7.66 -13.98 1.05
C MET A 73 9.01 -14.67 0.79
N VAL A 74 9.90 -13.99 0.06
CA VAL A 74 11.23 -14.51 -0.30
C VAL A 74 12.06 -14.76 0.96
N ASP A 75 12.66 -15.94 1.10
CA ASP A 75 13.68 -16.14 2.13
C ASP A 75 14.96 -15.35 1.77
N VAL A 76 15.41 -14.50 2.71
CA VAL A 76 16.61 -13.68 2.59
C VAL A 76 17.69 -14.10 3.59
N SER A 77 17.48 -15.18 4.35
CA SER A 77 18.37 -15.66 5.42
C SER A 77 19.83 -15.81 5.00
N SER A 78 20.07 -16.31 3.78
CA SER A 78 21.40 -16.55 3.20
C SER A 78 22.10 -15.30 2.64
N LYS A 79 21.41 -14.15 2.57
CA LYS A 79 21.98 -12.90 2.05
C LYS A 79 22.74 -12.15 3.14
N ASP A 80 23.81 -11.47 2.75
CA ASP A 80 24.58 -10.60 3.65
C ASP A 80 23.85 -9.30 3.95
N ASN A 81 24.16 -8.74 5.12
CA ASN A 81 23.75 -7.38 5.48
C ASN A 81 24.64 -6.37 4.75
N THR A 82 24.01 -5.47 3.99
CA THR A 82 24.71 -4.37 3.30
C THR A 82 23.97 -3.06 3.54
N LYS A 83 24.67 -1.93 3.45
CA LYS A 83 24.01 -0.61 3.39
C LYS A 83 23.17 -0.53 2.12
N ARG A 84 21.92 -0.08 2.26
CA ARG A 84 20.96 0.05 1.16
C ARG A 84 20.24 1.38 1.28
N THR A 85 20.02 2.01 0.14
CA THR A 85 19.29 3.28 0.04
C THR A 85 18.32 3.21 -1.13
N ALA A 86 17.15 3.82 -0.98
CA ALA A 86 16.20 4.05 -2.07
C ALA A 86 15.69 5.48 -2.02
N LEU A 87 15.53 6.08 -3.19
CA LEU A 87 14.93 7.39 -3.42
C LEU A 87 13.70 7.20 -4.30
N ALA A 88 12.56 7.71 -3.85
CA ALA A 88 11.32 7.74 -4.61
C ALA A 88 10.78 9.17 -4.67
N CYS A 89 9.95 9.46 -5.66
CA CYS A 89 9.22 10.71 -5.74
C CYS A 89 7.73 10.47 -5.98
N CYS A 90 6.93 11.50 -5.74
CA CYS A 90 5.60 11.66 -6.31
C CYS A 90 5.24 13.14 -6.40
N LYS A 91 4.15 13.44 -7.11
CA LYS A 91 3.64 14.80 -7.28
C LYS A 91 2.17 14.86 -6.89
N VAL A 92 1.75 15.95 -6.25
CA VAL A 92 0.33 16.20 -5.94
C VAL A 92 -0.11 17.48 -6.63
N VAL A 93 -0.93 17.37 -7.68
CA VAL A 93 -1.44 18.53 -8.42
C VAL A 93 -2.67 19.07 -7.69
N LEU A 94 -2.58 20.30 -7.20
CA LEU A 94 -3.61 20.93 -6.36
C LEU A 94 -4.57 21.82 -7.16
N GLY A 95 -4.05 22.44 -8.21
CA GLY A 95 -4.70 23.55 -8.91
C GLY A 95 -4.51 24.87 -8.17
N LYS A 96 -4.55 25.99 -8.92
CA LYS A 96 -4.13 27.32 -8.45
C LYS A 96 -4.76 27.74 -7.11
N ARG A 97 -6.08 27.61 -6.96
CA ARG A 97 -6.79 28.07 -5.75
C ARG A 97 -6.31 27.33 -4.49
N VAL A 98 -6.16 26.01 -4.56
CA VAL A 98 -5.73 25.22 -3.40
C VAL A 98 -4.25 25.46 -3.13
N PHE A 99 -3.44 25.54 -4.19
CA PHE A 99 -2.03 25.89 -4.09
C PHE A 99 -1.80 27.22 -3.35
N ASP A 100 -2.53 28.28 -3.73
CA ASP A 100 -2.41 29.61 -3.11
C ASP A 100 -2.74 29.55 -1.59
N LEU A 101 -3.74 28.75 -1.20
CA LEU A 101 -4.10 28.55 0.21
C LEU A 101 -3.01 27.79 0.99
N VAL A 102 -2.40 26.77 0.38
CA VAL A 102 -1.30 26.02 1.01
C VAL A 102 -0.06 26.90 1.14
N LEU A 103 0.28 27.66 0.09
CA LEU A 103 1.40 28.59 0.09
C LEU A 103 1.26 29.66 1.17
N ALA A 104 0.06 30.19 1.37
CA ALA A 104 -0.22 31.18 2.40
C ALA A 104 -0.44 30.57 3.80
N ASN A 105 -0.34 29.24 3.94
CA ASN A 105 -0.66 28.49 5.16
C ASN A 105 -2.07 28.81 5.73
N GLN A 106 -3.06 28.98 4.86
CA GLN A 106 -4.44 29.33 5.20
C GLN A 106 -5.40 28.13 5.12
N MET A 107 -4.85 26.92 5.20
CA MET A 107 -5.64 25.70 5.23
C MET A 107 -6.24 25.52 6.64
N GLY A 108 -7.56 25.34 6.73
CA GLY A 108 -8.27 25.23 8.02
C GLY A 108 -7.86 24.03 8.88
N LYS A 109 -7.06 23.10 8.33
CA LYS A 109 -6.53 21.91 9.03
C LYS A 109 -5.10 22.09 9.57
N GLY A 110 -4.46 23.24 9.33
CA GLY A 110 -3.08 23.52 9.73
C GLY A 110 -2.06 23.34 8.59
N ASP A 111 -0.78 23.27 8.95
CA ASP A 111 0.33 23.21 8.00
C ASP A 111 0.36 21.87 7.24
N VAL A 112 -0.01 21.94 5.96
CA VAL A 112 -0.12 20.77 5.08
C VAL A 112 1.22 20.08 4.87
N LEU A 113 2.30 20.83 4.65
CA LEU A 113 3.60 20.27 4.31
C LEU A 113 4.23 19.58 5.51
N VAL A 114 4.12 20.18 6.70
CA VAL A 114 4.64 19.60 7.94
C VAL A 114 3.91 18.30 8.29
N VAL A 115 2.56 18.30 8.22
CA VAL A 115 1.77 17.10 8.53
C VAL A 115 2.06 15.98 7.53
N ALA A 116 2.13 16.31 6.23
CA ALA A 116 2.46 15.33 5.19
C ALA A 116 3.88 14.77 5.33
N LYS A 117 4.86 15.58 5.76
CA LYS A 117 6.23 15.12 6.06
C LYS A 117 6.23 14.04 7.13
N ILE A 118 5.55 14.30 8.26
CA ILE A 118 5.47 13.36 9.38
C ILE A 118 4.74 12.09 8.94
N ALA A 119 3.65 12.22 8.18
CA ALA A 119 2.91 11.10 7.66
C ALA A 119 3.76 10.22 6.74
N GLY A 120 4.56 10.80 5.83
CA GLY A 120 5.48 10.05 4.99
C GLY A 120 6.54 9.28 5.79
N ILE A 121 7.12 9.91 6.82
CA ILE A 121 8.07 9.23 7.72
C ILE A 121 7.41 8.04 8.44
N ASN A 122 6.17 8.21 8.90
CA ASN A 122 5.40 7.12 9.50
C ASN A 122 5.05 6.03 8.48
N GLY A 123 4.67 6.41 7.25
CA GLY A 123 4.39 5.48 6.16
C GLY A 123 5.55 4.54 5.89
N ALA A 124 6.78 5.06 5.77
CA ALA A 124 7.98 4.24 5.59
C ALA A 124 8.14 3.18 6.70
N LYS A 125 7.96 3.56 7.97
CA LYS A 125 8.10 2.65 9.12
C LYS A 125 7.03 1.56 9.17
N HIS A 126 5.86 1.79 8.53
CA HIS A 126 4.74 0.85 8.52
C HIS A 126 4.61 0.06 7.22
N THR A 127 5.57 0.17 6.29
CA THR A 127 5.53 -0.46 4.97
C THR A 127 5.23 -1.95 5.02
N SER A 128 5.90 -2.71 5.90
CA SER A 128 5.70 -4.16 6.04
C SER A 128 4.32 -4.56 6.59
N SER A 129 3.62 -3.63 7.25
CA SER A 129 2.24 -3.82 7.69
C SER A 129 1.22 -3.55 6.59
N LEU A 130 1.61 -2.78 5.56
CA LEU A 130 0.75 -2.37 4.46
C LEU A 130 0.94 -3.27 3.22
N ILE A 131 2.17 -3.70 2.95
CA ILE A 131 2.53 -4.49 1.76
C ILE A 131 2.78 -5.95 2.19
N PRO A 132 1.87 -6.90 1.87
CA PRO A 132 1.82 -8.21 2.52
C PRO A 132 3.09 -9.06 2.48
N LEU A 133 3.92 -8.93 1.43
CA LEU A 133 5.13 -9.75 1.23
C LEU A 133 6.43 -8.99 1.46
N CYS A 134 6.36 -7.76 1.98
CA CYS A 134 7.54 -7.01 2.39
C CYS A 134 8.11 -7.58 3.69
N HIS A 135 9.43 -7.72 3.74
CA HIS A 135 10.13 -8.03 5.00
C HIS A 135 9.97 -6.88 5.99
N ASN A 136 10.03 -7.20 7.27
CA ASN A 136 10.17 -6.16 8.29
C ASN A 136 11.63 -5.68 8.35
N ILE A 137 11.88 -4.43 7.98
CA ILE A 137 13.22 -3.86 7.88
C ILE A 137 13.42 -2.80 8.97
N ALA A 138 14.50 -2.94 9.76
CA ALA A 138 14.93 -1.89 10.67
C ALA A 138 15.55 -0.73 9.88
N LEU A 139 14.80 0.36 9.73
CA LEU A 139 15.25 1.55 8.99
C LEU A 139 16.28 2.32 9.81
N THR A 140 17.36 2.76 9.16
CA THR A 140 18.40 3.58 9.79
C THR A 140 18.18 5.07 9.55
N HIS A 141 17.52 5.44 8.45
CA HIS A 141 17.19 6.83 8.15
C HIS A 141 15.98 6.91 7.21
N VAL A 142 15.14 7.92 7.42
CA VAL A 142 14.03 8.29 6.54
C VAL A 142 14.04 9.81 6.39
N ARG A 143 14.17 10.30 5.16
CA ARG A 143 14.00 11.70 4.76
C ARG A 143 12.78 11.78 3.86
N VAL A 144 11.90 12.74 4.12
CA VAL A 144 10.80 13.10 3.22
C VAL A 144 10.86 14.59 3.06
N ASP A 145 10.91 15.10 1.84
CA ASP A 145 10.92 16.54 1.54
C ASP A 145 9.74 16.87 0.63
N LEU A 146 9.08 17.99 0.92
CA LEU A 146 7.95 18.49 0.15
C LEU A 146 8.25 19.92 -0.29
N LYS A 147 8.01 20.22 -1.56
CA LYS A 147 8.22 21.55 -2.14
C LYS A 147 7.01 21.95 -2.96
N LEU A 148 6.56 23.19 -2.78
CA LEU A 148 5.52 23.77 -3.63
C LEU A 148 6.12 24.17 -4.98
N ASN A 149 5.48 23.76 -6.06
CA ASN A 149 5.84 24.09 -7.42
C ASN A 149 4.79 25.01 -8.04
N SER A 150 5.17 26.27 -8.27
CA SER A 150 4.27 27.29 -8.82
C SER A 150 4.05 27.18 -10.33
N GLU A 151 4.87 26.43 -11.05
CA GLU A 151 4.75 26.28 -12.50
C GLU A 151 3.51 25.46 -12.89
N ASP A 152 3.21 24.41 -12.11
CA ASP A 152 2.08 23.50 -12.34
C ASP A 152 1.12 23.41 -11.14
N PHE A 153 1.26 24.28 -10.15
CA PHE A 153 0.43 24.35 -8.94
C PHE A 153 0.37 23.03 -8.18
N SER A 154 1.54 22.43 -7.94
CA SER A 154 1.68 21.12 -7.32
C SER A 154 2.55 21.13 -6.07
N VAL A 155 2.57 19.98 -5.38
CA VAL A 155 3.54 19.66 -4.34
C VAL A 155 4.41 18.52 -4.85
N ASP A 156 5.70 18.81 -5.05
CA ASP A 156 6.71 17.81 -5.35
C ASP A 156 7.17 17.15 -4.04
N ILE A 157 7.13 15.82 -3.99
CA ILE A 157 7.48 15.03 -2.80
C ILE A 157 8.63 14.09 -3.16
N GLU A 158 9.70 14.15 -2.37
CA GLU A 158 10.84 13.24 -2.47
C GLU A 158 11.00 12.47 -1.15
N GLY A 159 11.21 11.16 -1.24
CA GLY A 159 11.41 10.28 -0.09
C GLY A 159 12.69 9.46 -0.24
N GLU A 160 13.64 9.62 0.68
CA GLU A 160 14.87 8.82 0.76
C GLU A 160 14.87 7.95 2.01
N VAL A 161 15.02 6.64 1.84
CA VAL A 161 15.07 5.67 2.94
C VAL A 161 16.38 4.90 2.88
N SER A 162 16.96 4.61 4.05
CA SER A 162 18.13 3.73 4.15
C SER A 162 18.02 2.72 5.28
N CYS A 163 18.72 1.61 5.11
CA CYS A 163 18.90 0.59 6.14
C CYS A 163 20.29 -0.07 6.00
N THR A 164 20.62 -0.91 6.99
CA THR A 164 21.62 -1.97 6.84
C THR A 164 20.92 -3.31 6.97
N GLY A 165 20.82 -4.08 5.88
CA GLY A 165 19.99 -5.28 5.88
C GLY A 165 20.18 -6.18 4.66
N LYS A 166 19.39 -7.26 4.62
CA LYS A 166 19.47 -8.33 3.60
C LYS A 166 18.62 -8.07 2.35
N THR A 167 17.70 -7.12 2.43
CA THR A 167 16.77 -6.76 1.36
C THR A 167 16.68 -5.24 1.21
N GLY A 168 16.29 -4.78 0.02
CA GLY A 168 16.21 -3.36 -0.33
C GLY A 168 15.07 -2.62 0.37
N VAL A 169 15.10 -1.29 0.28
CA VAL A 169 14.12 -0.38 0.90
C VAL A 169 13.32 0.42 -0.13
N GLU A 170 13.20 -0.13 -1.35
CA GLU A 170 12.44 0.50 -2.44
C GLU A 170 10.98 0.75 -2.04
N MET A 171 10.37 -0.22 -1.36
CA MET A 171 8.97 -0.15 -0.95
C MET A 171 8.75 0.87 0.16
N GLU A 172 9.72 1.04 1.07
CA GLU A 172 9.64 2.04 2.12
C GLU A 172 9.71 3.46 1.57
N ALA A 173 10.56 3.70 0.57
CA ALA A 173 10.64 5.00 -0.11
C ALA A 173 9.34 5.29 -0.88
N LEU A 174 8.82 4.32 -1.64
CA LEU A 174 7.55 4.45 -2.36
C LEU A 174 6.37 4.67 -1.43
N THR A 175 6.33 3.96 -0.30
CA THR A 175 5.27 4.10 0.71
C THR A 175 5.34 5.46 1.38
N ALA A 176 6.55 5.96 1.71
CA ALA A 176 6.72 7.30 2.27
C ALA A 176 6.11 8.39 1.38
N VAL A 177 6.47 8.42 0.10
CA VAL A 177 5.95 9.45 -0.82
C VAL A 177 4.46 9.29 -1.06
N SER A 178 3.95 8.05 -1.16
CA SER A 178 2.53 7.77 -1.34
C SER A 178 1.69 8.24 -0.15
N VAL A 179 2.12 7.92 1.08
CA VAL A 179 1.40 8.32 2.30
C VAL A 179 1.49 9.83 2.51
N ALA A 180 2.63 10.46 2.20
CA ALA A 180 2.74 11.91 2.20
C ALA A 180 1.76 12.54 1.18
N GLY A 181 1.69 12.02 -0.04
CA GLY A 181 0.76 12.49 -1.07
C GLY A 181 -0.71 12.33 -0.67
N LEU A 182 -1.08 11.18 -0.11
CA LEU A 182 -2.42 10.95 0.45
C LEU A 182 -2.76 11.92 1.59
N THR A 183 -1.76 12.30 2.38
CA THR A 183 -1.93 13.27 3.47
C THR A 183 -2.12 14.68 2.92
N VAL A 184 -1.37 15.09 1.89
CA VAL A 184 -1.63 16.36 1.17
C VAL A 184 -3.05 16.37 0.65
N TYR A 185 -3.51 15.28 0.01
CA TYR A 185 -4.90 15.15 -0.43
C TYR A 185 -5.88 15.31 0.73
N ASP A 186 -5.71 14.59 1.85
CA ASP A 186 -6.62 14.65 2.99
C ASP A 186 -6.77 16.08 3.54
N MET A 187 -5.63 16.77 3.66
CA MET A 187 -5.55 18.13 4.18
C MET A 187 -6.21 19.16 3.25
N CYS A 188 -6.25 18.86 1.94
CA CYS A 188 -6.73 19.78 0.92
C CYS A 188 -8.10 19.43 0.32
N LYS A 189 -8.63 18.22 0.51
CA LYS A 189 -9.85 17.72 -0.17
C LYS A 189 -11.13 18.50 0.12
N ALA A 190 -11.16 19.24 1.22
CA ALA A 190 -12.27 20.13 1.54
C ALA A 190 -12.30 21.36 0.63
N SER A 191 -11.12 21.81 0.19
CA SER A 191 -10.98 22.93 -0.74
C SER A 191 -11.23 22.49 -2.16
N SER A 192 -10.75 21.33 -2.62
CA SER A 192 -11.03 20.79 -3.96
C SER A 192 -11.00 19.27 -3.97
N LYS A 193 -11.87 18.63 -4.77
CA LYS A 193 -11.87 17.17 -4.97
C LYS A 193 -11.07 16.74 -6.21
N ASP A 194 -10.70 17.67 -7.08
CA ASP A 194 -9.98 17.41 -8.35
C ASP A 194 -8.46 17.23 -8.15
N ILE A 195 -8.00 17.17 -6.90
CA ILE A 195 -6.59 16.95 -6.57
C ILE A 195 -6.17 15.57 -7.08
N SER A 196 -5.05 15.50 -7.79
CA SER A 196 -4.48 14.23 -8.26
C SER A 196 -3.12 13.97 -7.64
N ILE A 197 -2.85 12.71 -7.34
CA ILE A 197 -1.54 12.21 -6.94
C ILE A 197 -0.98 11.46 -8.14
N THR A 198 0.15 11.91 -8.66
CA THR A 198 0.78 11.37 -9.86
C THR A 198 2.21 10.98 -9.58
N ASP A 199 2.82 10.28 -10.55
CA ASP A 199 4.27 10.06 -10.60
C ASP A 199 4.88 9.39 -9.37
N VAL A 200 4.11 8.54 -8.66
CA VAL A 200 4.65 7.69 -7.59
C VAL A 200 5.64 6.71 -8.23
N ARG A 201 6.93 6.94 -8.04
CA ARG A 201 7.96 6.15 -8.73
C ARG A 201 9.30 6.15 -8.00
N LEU A 202 10.07 5.09 -8.23
CA LEU A 202 11.44 4.98 -7.74
C LEU A 202 12.37 5.78 -8.65
N GLU A 203 13.25 6.60 -8.09
CA GLU A 203 14.23 7.40 -8.81
C GLU A 203 15.62 6.78 -8.77
N ARG A 204 16.02 6.24 -7.61
CA ARG A 204 17.34 5.64 -7.41
C ARG A 204 17.30 4.57 -6.34
N LYS A 205 18.16 3.56 -6.46
CA LYS A 205 18.49 2.66 -5.35
C LYS A 205 19.96 2.23 -5.36
N THR A 206 20.46 1.85 -4.19
CA THR A 206 21.82 1.34 -4.02
C THR A 206 21.85 0.15 -3.06
N GLY A 207 22.87 -0.70 -3.21
CA GLY A 207 23.15 -1.81 -2.30
C GLY A 207 22.54 -3.15 -2.72
N GLY A 208 23.03 -4.23 -2.10
CA GLY A 208 22.70 -5.60 -2.47
C GLY A 208 23.28 -6.05 -3.81
N LYS A 209 22.88 -7.26 -4.22
CA LYS A 209 23.41 -7.93 -5.43
C LYS A 209 23.16 -7.14 -6.71
N SER A 210 22.05 -6.40 -6.81
CA SER A 210 21.72 -5.60 -7.99
C SER A 210 22.54 -4.31 -8.10
N GLY A 211 23.29 -3.92 -7.07
CA GLY A 211 24.11 -2.72 -7.09
C GLY A 211 23.31 -1.42 -7.19
N TYR A 212 23.85 -0.46 -7.94
CA TYR A 212 23.25 0.84 -8.22
C TYR A 212 22.23 0.74 -9.34
N TRP A 213 21.08 1.40 -9.16
CA TRP A 213 20.12 1.65 -10.22
C TRP A 213 19.61 3.09 -10.12
N SER A 214 19.39 3.71 -11.26
CA SER A 214 18.79 5.03 -11.40
C SER A 214 17.82 4.99 -12.57
N ARG A 215 16.75 5.78 -12.48
CA ARG A 215 15.87 6.04 -13.62
C ARG A 215 16.66 6.78 -14.71
N GLU A 216 16.49 6.34 -15.95
CA GLU A 216 16.92 7.08 -17.15
C GLU A 216 15.83 8.10 -17.49
N GLU A 217 16.24 9.31 -17.92
CA GLU A 217 15.33 10.41 -18.29
C GLU A 217 14.50 10.11 -19.54
#